data_AF-A0A618E1S5-F1
#
_entry.id   AF-A0A618E1S5-F1
#
_cell.length_a   1.000
_cell.length_b   1.000
_cell.length_c   1.000
_cell.angle_alpha   90.00
_cell.angle_beta   90.00
_cell.angle_gamma   90.00
#
_symmetry.space_group_name_H-M   'P 1'
#
loop_
_entity.id
_entity.type
_entity.pdbx_description
1 polymer ?
#
loop_
_entity_poly.entity_id
_entity_poly.type
_entity_poly.pdbx_seq_one_letter_code
_entity_poly.pdbx_strand_id
1 'polypeptide(L)'
;TESKSGNLSITRATRALKFMAELGLITYQTEYDPQIGCNIPTDITFTPALFSALDVSDVAVMAARCSRVEWENQQRKKQNLEPLEMDELIAKAWRFVRERFRSYQSERKLHGLKRARARRDADRTRKDIETLVKQQLTREYASGRFTGGLDAMKRELQRRVKERMMMSRGKNYTR
;
A
#
# COMPACT_ATOMS: atom_id res chain seq x y z
N THR A 1 -12.82 2.33 26.01
CA THR A 1 -11.48 1.79 26.30
C THR A 1 -10.45 2.56 25.51
N GLU A 2 -9.91 3.60 26.13
CA GLU A 2 -8.72 4.32 25.65
C GLU A 2 -7.47 3.53 26.06
N SER A 3 -6.41 3.60 25.25
CA SER A 3 -5.11 3.08 25.68
C SER A 3 -4.57 3.93 26.83
N LYS A 4 -3.58 3.42 27.58
CA LYS A 4 -2.83 4.21 28.59
C LYS A 4 -2.20 5.49 28.03
N SER A 5 -2.06 5.61 26.71
CA SER A 5 -1.55 6.78 25.99
C SER A 5 -2.64 7.70 25.44
N GLY A 6 -3.91 7.51 25.83
CA GLY A 6 -5.04 8.34 25.39
C GLY A 6 -5.53 8.08 23.96
N ASN A 7 -5.02 7.05 23.28
CA ASN A 7 -5.40 6.77 21.90
C ASN A 7 -6.73 6.03 21.84
N LEU A 8 -7.63 6.54 21.00
CA LEU A 8 -8.87 5.87 20.63
C LEU A 8 -8.53 4.62 19.80
N SER A 9 -9.10 3.47 20.17
CA SER A 9 -8.95 2.26 19.38
C SER A 9 -9.44 2.47 17.94
N ILE A 10 -8.76 1.86 16.96
CA ILE A 10 -9.21 1.86 15.55
C ILE A 10 -10.68 1.44 15.45
N THR A 11 -11.09 0.47 16.27
CA THR A 11 -12.48 0.00 16.37
C THR A 11 -13.47 1.11 16.76
N ARG A 12 -13.10 2.05 17.65
CA ARG A 12 -13.96 3.19 18.03
C ARG A 12 -14.11 4.18 16.88
N ALA A 13 -13.02 4.48 16.17
CA ALA A 13 -13.08 5.33 14.98
C ALA A 13 -13.95 4.70 13.89
N THR A 14 -13.78 3.40 13.60
CA THR A 14 -14.61 2.68 12.62
C THR A 14 -16.09 2.70 13.00
N ARG A 15 -16.45 2.53 14.28
CA ARG A 15 -17.85 2.61 14.72
C ARG A 15 -18.42 4.02 14.53
N ALA A 16 -17.66 5.05 14.89
CA ALA A 16 -18.10 6.44 14.69
C ALA A 16 -18.31 6.77 13.21
N LEU A 17 -17.41 6.32 12.32
CA LEU A 17 -17.56 6.49 10.88
C LEU A 17 -18.80 5.79 10.34
N LYS A 18 -19.08 4.55 10.76
CA LYS A 18 -20.31 3.84 10.39
C LYS A 18 -21.56 4.57 10.86
N PHE A 19 -21.57 5.03 12.12
CA PHE A 19 -22.69 5.79 12.67
C PHE A 19 -22.93 7.11 11.91
N MET A 20 -21.87 7.87 11.59
CA MET A 20 -22.01 9.07 10.76
C MET A 20 -22.53 8.77 9.35
N ALA A 21 -22.16 7.63 8.78
CA ALA A 21 -22.68 7.20 7.49
C ALA A 21 -24.17 6.80 7.57
N GLU A 22 -24.60 6.15 8.66
CA GLU A 22 -26.01 5.84 8.92
C GLU A 22 -26.87 7.10 9.05
N LEU A 23 -26.32 8.17 9.65
CA LEU A 23 -26.94 9.48 9.71
C LEU A 23 -26.94 10.23 8.35
N GLY A 24 -26.35 9.65 7.31
CA GLY A 24 -26.23 10.28 5.99
C GLY A 24 -25.24 11.45 5.95
N LEU A 25 -24.41 11.62 6.98
CA LEU A 25 -23.46 12.73 7.07
C LEU A 25 -22.23 12.50 6.19
N ILE A 26 -21.85 11.25 5.99
CA ILE A 26 -20.68 10.88 5.18
C ILE A 26 -20.99 9.69 4.27
N THR A 27 -20.26 9.56 3.17
CA THR A 27 -20.13 8.29 2.45
C THR A 27 -19.04 7.45 3.13
N TYR A 28 -19.33 6.16 3.35
CA TYR A 28 -18.39 5.22 3.94
C TYR A 28 -18.58 3.84 3.32
N GLN A 29 -17.81 3.54 2.28
CA GLN A 29 -17.85 2.25 1.57
C GLN A 29 -16.48 1.61 1.55
N THR A 30 -16.34 0.51 2.28
CA THR A 30 -15.08 -0.23 2.33
C THR A 30 -15.05 -1.31 1.26
N GLU A 31 -14.01 -1.29 0.43
CA GLU A 31 -13.75 -2.28 -0.62
C GLU A 31 -12.67 -3.25 -0.15
N TYR A 32 -12.91 -4.55 -0.31
CA TYR A 32 -11.90 -5.59 -0.06
C TYR A 32 -11.14 -5.92 -1.35
N ASP A 33 -9.80 -5.90 -1.31
CA ASP A 33 -8.94 -6.28 -2.42
C ASP A 33 -8.39 -7.71 -2.21
N PRO A 34 -8.86 -8.72 -2.97
CA PRO A 34 -8.40 -10.09 -2.83
C PRO A 34 -6.93 -10.30 -3.17
N GLN A 35 -6.35 -9.47 -4.05
CA GLN A 35 -4.96 -9.61 -4.49
C GLN A 35 -4.00 -9.31 -3.34
N ILE A 36 -4.32 -8.28 -2.56
CA ILE A 36 -3.53 -7.87 -1.40
C ILE A 36 -3.95 -8.64 -0.15
N GLY A 37 -5.24 -8.99 -0.06
CA GLY A 37 -5.83 -9.72 1.05
C GLY A 37 -6.27 -8.81 2.20
N CYS A 38 -6.55 -7.54 1.93
CA CYS A 38 -7.03 -6.58 2.93
C CYS A 38 -7.97 -5.53 2.33
N ASN A 39 -8.64 -4.78 3.21
CA ASN A 39 -9.47 -3.65 2.81
C ASN A 39 -8.60 -2.50 2.29
N ILE A 40 -9.02 -1.92 1.17
CA ILE A 40 -8.43 -0.70 0.61
C ILE A 40 -8.81 0.48 1.53
N PRO A 41 -7.96 1.52 1.66
CA PRO A 41 -8.37 2.78 2.26
C PRO A 41 -9.72 3.24 1.72
N THR A 42 -10.67 3.44 2.62
CA THR A 42 -12.03 3.88 2.29
C THR A 42 -12.00 5.35 1.95
N ASP A 43 -12.53 5.71 0.78
CA ASP A 43 -12.77 7.11 0.43
C ASP A 43 -13.98 7.60 1.21
N ILE A 44 -13.80 8.71 1.93
CA ILE A 44 -14.83 9.31 2.76
C ILE A 44 -15.18 10.65 2.14
N THR A 45 -16.43 10.82 1.75
CA THR A 45 -16.96 12.10 1.26
C THR A 45 -17.95 12.65 2.27
N PHE A 46 -17.76 13.90 2.65
CA PHE A 46 -18.72 14.61 3.50
C PHE A 46 -19.91 15.07 2.65
N THR A 47 -21.10 14.85 3.17
CA THR A 47 -22.35 15.27 2.51
C THR A 47 -22.70 16.70 2.91
N PRO A 48 -23.56 17.39 2.15
CA PRO A 48 -24.10 18.69 2.55
C PRO A 48 -24.74 18.66 3.94
N ALA A 49 -25.39 17.55 4.33
CA ALA A 49 -26.02 17.40 5.64
C ALA A 49 -25.04 17.57 6.82
N LEU A 50 -23.79 17.11 6.66
CA LEU A 50 -22.74 17.33 7.68
C LEU A 50 -22.40 18.82 7.82
N PHE A 51 -22.25 19.52 6.70
CA PHE A 51 -21.93 20.94 6.70
C PHE A 51 -23.07 21.78 7.25
N SER A 52 -24.32 21.46 6.89
CA SER A 52 -25.51 22.10 7.47
C SER A 52 -25.60 21.88 8.98
N ALA A 53 -25.28 20.66 9.47
CA ALA A 53 -25.27 20.37 10.90
C ALA A 53 -24.19 21.17 11.67
N LEU A 54 -23.16 21.66 10.97
CA LEU A 54 -22.10 22.51 11.51
C LEU A 54 -22.31 24.00 11.22
N ASP A 55 -23.48 24.38 10.72
CA ASP A 55 -23.83 25.75 10.31
C ASP A 55 -22.89 26.35 9.24
N VAL A 56 -22.40 25.47 8.34
CA VAL A 56 -21.56 25.85 7.21
C VAL A 56 -22.42 25.87 5.94
N SER A 57 -22.44 27.01 5.25
CA SER A 57 -23.20 27.17 4.02
C SER A 57 -22.56 26.44 2.83
N ASP A 58 -23.39 25.93 1.91
CA ASP A 58 -22.92 25.27 0.69
C ASP A 58 -22.03 26.18 -0.17
N VAL A 59 -22.32 27.49 -0.17
CA VAL A 59 -21.52 28.50 -0.87
C VAL A 59 -20.11 28.58 -0.27
N ALA A 60 -19.99 28.55 1.06
CA ALA A 60 -18.69 28.54 1.72
C ALA A 60 -17.90 27.26 1.41
N VAL A 61 -18.56 26.10 1.37
CA VAL A 61 -17.92 24.84 1.00
C VAL A 61 -17.44 24.88 -0.45
N MET A 62 -18.26 25.36 -1.39
CA MET A 62 -17.85 25.48 -2.80
C MET A 62 -16.71 26.47 -2.98
N ALA A 63 -16.75 27.63 -2.32
CA ALA A 63 -15.66 28.60 -2.35
C ALA A 63 -14.34 28.00 -1.85
N ALA A 64 -14.39 27.23 -0.75
CA ALA A 64 -13.21 26.53 -0.22
C ALA A 64 -12.66 25.49 -1.20
N ARG A 65 -13.55 24.74 -1.89
CA ARG A 65 -13.14 23.77 -2.93
C ARG A 65 -12.48 24.47 -4.12
N CYS A 66 -13.08 25.53 -4.64
CA CYS A 66 -12.51 26.31 -5.76
C CYS A 66 -11.15 26.89 -5.40
N SER A 67 -11.03 27.51 -4.22
CA SER A 67 -9.76 28.06 -3.73
C SER A 67 -8.67 26.97 -3.64
N ARG A 68 -9.02 25.76 -3.19
CA ARG A 68 -8.10 24.63 -3.13
C ARG A 68 -7.64 24.18 -4.52
N VAL A 69 -8.56 24.11 -5.49
CA VAL A 69 -8.27 23.75 -6.89
C VAL A 69 -7.34 24.78 -7.53
N GLU A 70 -7.62 26.06 -7.36
CA GLU A 70 -6.79 27.16 -7.85
C GLU A 70 -5.38 27.09 -7.28
N TRP A 71 -5.24 26.90 -5.97
CA TRP A 71 -3.95 26.77 -5.31
C TRP A 71 -3.13 25.59 -5.87
N GLU A 72 -3.78 24.45 -6.09
CA GLU A 72 -3.13 23.26 -6.66
C GLU A 72 -2.69 23.51 -8.11
N ASN A 73 -3.55 24.13 -8.93
CA ASN A 73 -3.22 24.51 -10.30
C ASN A 73 -2.09 25.55 -10.37
N GLN A 74 -1.99 26.46 -9.39
CA GLN A 74 -0.82 27.34 -9.26
C GLN A 74 0.47 26.56 -8.99
N GLN A 75 0.44 25.51 -8.15
CA GLN A 75 1.62 24.66 -7.95
C GLN A 75 1.97 23.87 -9.22
N ARG A 76 0.96 23.38 -9.94
CA ARG A 76 1.14 22.68 -11.23
C ARG A 76 1.79 23.59 -12.27
N LYS A 77 1.35 24.84 -12.36
CA LYS A 77 1.95 25.84 -13.26
C LYS A 77 3.44 26.06 -12.96
N LYS A 78 3.83 26.13 -11.68
CA LYS A 78 5.26 26.22 -11.29
C LYS A 78 6.07 25.00 -11.73
N GLN A 79 5.43 23.85 -11.88
CA GLN A 79 6.03 22.60 -12.34
C GLN A 79 5.92 22.41 -13.86
N ASN A 80 5.44 23.42 -14.61
CA ASN A 80 5.15 23.33 -16.05
C ASN A 80 4.16 22.21 -16.40
N LEU A 81 3.18 21.97 -15.53
CA LEU A 81 2.10 21.02 -15.76
C LEU A 81 0.81 21.76 -16.10
N GLU A 82 0.03 21.18 -17.02
CA GLU A 82 -1.28 21.71 -17.39
C GLU A 82 -2.24 21.77 -16.17
N PRO A 83 -3.10 22.79 -16.08
CA PRO A 83 -4.18 22.83 -15.10
C PRO A 83 -5.08 21.60 -15.23
N LEU A 84 -5.65 21.17 -14.11
CA LEU A 84 -6.64 20.09 -14.08
C LEU A 84 -7.94 20.60 -13.49
N GLU A 85 -9.03 19.98 -13.90
CA GLU A 85 -10.35 20.22 -13.34
C GLU A 85 -10.47 19.64 -11.93
N MET A 86 -11.46 20.12 -11.17
CA MET A 86 -11.66 19.72 -9.78
C MET A 86 -11.79 18.20 -9.62
N ASP A 87 -12.59 17.55 -10.47
CA ASP A 87 -12.83 16.11 -10.41
C ASP A 87 -11.57 15.30 -10.75
N GLU A 88 -10.76 15.81 -11.68
CA GLU A 88 -9.49 15.18 -12.05
C GLU A 88 -8.47 15.28 -10.91
N LEU A 89 -8.41 16.41 -10.22
CA LEU A 89 -7.56 16.59 -9.04
C LEU A 89 -7.98 15.64 -7.90
N ILE A 90 -9.29 15.51 -7.66
CA ILE A 90 -9.83 14.58 -6.67
C ILE A 90 -9.46 13.13 -7.04
N ALA A 91 -9.72 12.73 -8.28
CA ALA A 91 -9.41 11.39 -8.76
C ALA A 91 -7.91 11.08 -8.68
N LYS A 92 -7.06 12.05 -9.01
CA LYS A 92 -5.60 11.93 -8.90
C LYS A 92 -5.15 11.73 -7.44
N ALA A 93 -5.72 12.49 -6.50
CA ALA A 93 -5.41 12.35 -5.08
C ALA A 93 -5.81 10.97 -4.54
N TRP A 94 -7.02 10.49 -4.88
CA TRP A 94 -7.48 9.15 -4.48
C TRP A 94 -6.62 8.05 -5.08
N ARG A 95 -6.30 8.14 -6.38
CA ARG A 95 -5.43 7.18 -7.06
C ARG A 95 -4.06 7.10 -6.40
N PHE A 96 -3.45 8.24 -6.07
CA PHE A 96 -2.16 8.27 -5.39
C PHE A 96 -2.18 7.48 -4.07
N VAL A 97 -3.18 7.72 -3.20
CA VAL A 97 -3.28 7.00 -1.92
C VAL A 97 -3.49 5.50 -2.14
N ARG A 98 -4.42 5.13 -3.02
CA ARG A 98 -4.72 3.71 -3.32
C ARG A 98 -3.49 3.00 -3.88
N GLU A 99 -2.81 3.55 -4.88
CA GLU A 99 -1.61 2.96 -5.49
C GLU A 99 -0.47 2.80 -4.48
N ARG A 100 -0.20 3.85 -3.68
CA ARG A 100 0.83 3.81 -2.64
C ARG A 100 0.53 2.76 -1.56
N PHE A 101 -0.75 2.61 -1.19
CA PHE A 101 -1.15 1.56 -0.28
C PHE A 101 -0.93 0.18 -0.89
N ARG A 102 -1.30 -0.01 -2.17
CA ARG A 102 -1.14 -1.28 -2.87
C ARG A 102 0.33 -1.71 -2.99
N SER A 103 1.21 -0.78 -3.37
CA SER A 103 2.65 -1.06 -3.46
C SER A 103 3.23 -1.41 -2.10
N TYR A 104 2.93 -0.60 -1.07
CA TYR A 104 3.43 -0.82 0.28
C TYR A 104 3.00 -2.18 0.87
N GLN A 105 1.73 -2.56 0.71
CA GLN A 105 1.26 -3.86 1.21
C GLN A 105 1.88 -5.03 0.43
N SER A 106 2.03 -4.89 -0.89
CA SER A 106 2.67 -5.89 -1.74
C SER A 106 4.13 -6.11 -1.34
N GLU A 107 4.90 -5.02 -1.16
CA GLU A 107 6.28 -5.06 -0.68
C GLU A 107 6.39 -5.70 0.70
N ARG A 108 5.49 -5.35 1.62
CA ARG A 108 5.45 -5.98 2.94
C ARG A 108 5.13 -7.47 2.89
N LYS A 109 4.21 -7.90 2.02
CA LYS A 109 3.87 -9.31 1.83
C LYS A 109 5.09 -10.07 1.31
N LEU A 110 5.77 -9.53 0.30
CA LEU A 110 7.01 -10.09 -0.24
C LEU A 110 8.10 -10.16 0.83
N HIS A 111 8.28 -9.11 1.62
CA HIS A 111 9.22 -9.10 2.73
C HIS A 111 8.86 -10.15 3.78
N GLY A 112 7.58 -10.28 4.13
CA GLY A 112 7.06 -11.32 5.02
C GLY A 112 7.40 -12.74 4.54
N LEU A 113 7.21 -13.01 3.24
CA LEU A 113 7.57 -14.29 2.62
C LEU A 113 9.08 -14.54 2.66
N LYS A 114 9.91 -13.52 2.40
CA LYS A 114 11.36 -13.61 2.53
C LYS A 114 11.78 -13.96 3.96
N ARG A 115 11.19 -13.33 4.96
CA ARG A 115 11.45 -13.65 6.38
C ARG A 115 11.01 -15.06 6.75
N ALA A 116 9.82 -15.48 6.35
CA ALA A 116 9.33 -16.84 6.61
C ALA A 116 10.23 -17.91 5.95
N ARG A 117 10.77 -17.61 4.77
CA ARG A 117 11.78 -18.44 4.12
C ARG A 117 13.10 -18.45 4.89
N ALA A 118 13.61 -17.29 5.29
CA ALA A 118 14.85 -17.17 6.05
C ALA A 118 14.80 -17.96 7.37
N ARG A 119 13.65 -17.97 8.06
CA ARG A 119 13.42 -18.80 9.25
C ARG A 119 13.52 -20.29 8.97
N ARG A 120 12.99 -20.76 7.83
CA ARG A 120 13.11 -22.17 7.41
C ARG A 120 14.53 -22.55 6.96
N ASP A 121 15.27 -21.57 6.46
CA ASP A 121 16.65 -21.74 6.01
C ASP A 121 17.68 -21.53 7.15
N ALA A 122 17.23 -21.24 8.37
CA ALA A 122 18.09 -20.95 9.53
C ALA A 122 19.01 -22.14 9.87
N ASP A 123 18.45 -23.36 9.89
CA ASP A 123 19.18 -24.58 10.24
C ASP A 123 19.82 -25.27 9.03
N ARG A 124 19.70 -24.70 7.82
CA ARG A 124 20.17 -25.33 6.58
C ARG A 124 21.62 -24.99 6.28
N THR A 125 22.34 -25.94 5.70
CA THR A 125 23.70 -25.68 5.23
C THR A 125 23.68 -24.89 3.91
N ARG A 126 24.81 -24.28 3.55
CA ARG A 126 24.94 -23.59 2.26
C ARG A 126 24.65 -24.52 1.08
N LYS A 127 25.11 -25.77 1.14
CA LYS A 127 24.91 -26.78 0.07
C LYS A 127 23.43 -27.12 -0.11
N ASP A 128 22.67 -27.20 0.98
CA ASP A 128 21.22 -27.45 0.93
C ASP A 128 20.50 -26.28 0.27
N ILE A 129 20.85 -25.05 0.65
CA ILE A 129 20.30 -23.83 0.04
C ILE A 129 20.65 -23.74 -1.45
N GLU A 130 21.88 -24.06 -1.84
CA GLU A 130 22.29 -24.11 -3.25
C GLU A 130 21.45 -25.12 -4.05
N THR A 131 21.22 -26.31 -3.49
CA THR A 131 20.39 -27.35 -4.12
C THR A 131 18.96 -26.87 -4.32
N LEU A 132 18.37 -26.25 -3.29
CA LEU A 132 17.02 -25.70 -3.36
C LEU A 132 16.89 -24.57 -4.38
N VAL A 133 17.88 -23.67 -4.45
CA VAL A 133 17.87 -22.57 -5.42
C VAL A 133 18.05 -23.10 -6.84
N LYS A 134 18.90 -24.11 -7.07
CA LYS A 134 19.03 -24.79 -8.37
C LYS A 134 17.68 -25.38 -8.81
N GLN A 135 17.02 -26.15 -7.97
CA GLN A 135 15.71 -26.74 -8.27
C GLN A 135 14.63 -25.68 -8.58
N GLN A 136 14.71 -24.50 -7.96
CA GLN A 136 13.79 -23.40 -8.25
C GLN A 136 14.10 -22.74 -9.59
N LEU A 137 15.37 -22.46 -9.89
CA LEU A 137 15.78 -21.86 -11.16
C LEU A 137 15.48 -22.79 -12.35
N THR A 138 15.68 -24.10 -12.20
CA THR A 138 15.30 -25.07 -13.24
C THR A 138 13.80 -25.04 -13.52
N ARG A 139 12.96 -24.97 -12.47
CA ARG A 139 11.50 -24.83 -12.62
C ARG A 139 11.11 -23.49 -13.26
N GLU A 140 11.74 -22.40 -12.86
CA GLU A 140 11.50 -21.07 -13.45
C GLU A 140 11.89 -21.03 -14.93
N TYR A 141 13.01 -21.64 -15.31
CA TYR A 141 13.46 -21.78 -16.69
C TYR A 141 12.46 -22.63 -17.52
N ALA A 142 12.05 -23.79 -17.02
CA ALA A 142 11.08 -24.65 -17.70
C ALA A 142 9.72 -23.97 -17.88
N SER A 143 9.30 -23.14 -16.91
CA SER A 143 8.05 -22.38 -16.99
C SER A 143 8.14 -21.06 -17.76
N GLY A 144 9.30 -20.73 -18.34
CA GLY A 144 9.54 -19.48 -19.08
C GLY A 144 9.59 -18.20 -18.22
N ARG A 145 9.57 -18.33 -16.88
CA ARG A 145 9.65 -17.19 -15.95
C ARG A 145 11.05 -16.64 -15.77
N PHE A 146 12.06 -17.46 -16.06
CA PHE A 146 13.45 -17.02 -16.11
C PHE A 146 13.87 -16.96 -17.58
N THR A 147 14.22 -15.77 -18.04
CA THR A 147 14.76 -15.53 -19.38
C THR A 147 16.25 -15.24 -19.28
N GLY A 148 17.06 -16.07 -19.92
CA GLY A 148 18.52 -15.90 -19.93
C GLY A 148 19.27 -17.19 -20.19
N GLY A 149 20.49 -17.06 -20.71
CA GLY A 149 21.40 -18.19 -20.93
C GLY A 149 22.03 -18.73 -19.65
N LEU A 150 22.94 -19.70 -19.80
CA LEU A 150 23.62 -20.39 -18.69
C LEU A 150 24.34 -19.43 -17.73
N ASP A 151 24.97 -18.37 -18.24
CA ASP A 151 25.70 -17.41 -17.40
C ASP A 151 24.78 -16.51 -16.58
N ALA A 152 23.59 -16.18 -17.10
CA ALA A 152 22.56 -15.48 -16.33
C ALA A 152 22.06 -16.38 -15.20
N MET A 153 21.85 -17.67 -15.48
CA MET A 153 21.40 -18.64 -14.47
C MET A 153 22.45 -18.84 -13.36
N LYS A 154 23.74 -18.95 -13.71
CA LYS A 154 24.84 -19.04 -12.73
C LYS A 154 24.91 -17.79 -11.83
N ARG A 155 24.81 -16.59 -12.40
CA ARG A 155 24.79 -15.33 -11.63
C ARG A 155 23.59 -15.25 -10.69
N GLU A 156 22.41 -15.61 -11.17
CA GLU A 156 21.20 -15.59 -10.36
C GLU A 156 21.22 -16.62 -9.24
N LEU A 157 21.79 -17.81 -9.48
CA LEU A 157 22.06 -18.81 -8.44
C LEU A 157 22.92 -18.23 -7.32
N GLN A 158 24.08 -17.63 -7.67
CA GLN A 158 24.98 -17.05 -6.67
C GLN A 158 24.32 -15.90 -5.90
N ARG A 159 23.58 -15.03 -6.60
CA ARG A 159 22.84 -13.91 -5.99
C ARG A 159 21.82 -14.39 -4.96
N ARG A 160 20.98 -15.36 -5.32
CA ARG A 160 19.91 -15.89 -4.44
C ARG A 160 20.47 -16.68 -3.25
N VAL A 161 21.54 -17.45 -3.45
CA VAL A 161 22.23 -18.15 -2.36
C VAL A 161 22.82 -17.14 -1.38
N LYS A 162 23.53 -16.12 -1.87
CA LYS A 162 24.07 -15.04 -1.03
C LYS A 162 22.96 -14.32 -0.26
N GLU A 163 21.88 -13.91 -0.93
CA GLU A 163 20.72 -13.26 -0.30
C GLU A 163 20.13 -14.11 0.83
N ARG A 164 19.87 -15.40 0.59
CA ARG A 164 19.31 -16.30 1.61
C ARG A 164 20.25 -16.52 2.79
N MET A 165 21.52 -16.71 2.52
CA MET A 165 22.55 -16.92 3.56
C MET A 165 22.69 -15.69 4.47
N MET A 166 22.64 -14.48 3.90
CA MET A 166 22.65 -13.25 4.69
C MET A 166 21.38 -13.10 5.51
N MET A 167 20.22 -13.37 4.92
CA MET A 167 18.92 -13.23 5.59
C MET A 167 18.70 -14.27 6.70
N SER A 168 19.18 -15.51 6.55
CA SER A 168 19.00 -16.57 7.55
C SER A 168 19.93 -16.40 8.75
N ARG A 169 21.16 -15.92 8.53
CA ARG A 169 22.20 -15.83 9.56
C ARG A 169 22.26 -14.49 10.29
N GLY A 170 21.87 -13.40 9.64
CA GLY A 170 22.21 -12.05 10.12
C GLY A 170 21.35 -11.49 11.26
N LYS A 171 20.36 -12.19 11.80
CA LYS A 171 19.24 -11.58 12.57
C LYS A 171 18.56 -10.39 11.86
N ASN A 172 18.93 -10.09 10.60
CA ASN A 172 18.47 -8.99 9.74
C ASN A 172 17.04 -9.17 9.22
N TYR A 173 16.23 -10.00 9.87
CA TYR A 173 14.82 -10.17 9.56
C TYR A 173 13.91 -9.28 10.43
N THR A 174 14.47 -8.50 11.34
CA THR A 174 13.74 -7.50 12.11
C THR A 174 13.40 -6.27 11.26
N ARG A 175 12.32 -5.64 11.68
CA ARG A 175 11.35 -4.83 10.92
C ARG A 175 11.92 -3.64 10.18
#